data_AF-A0A821EKY4-F1
#
_entry.id   AF-A0A821EKY4-F1
#
_cell.length_a   1.000
_cell.length_b   1.000
_cell.length_c   1.000
_cell.angle_alpha   90.00
_cell.angle_beta   90.00
_cell.angle_gamma   90.00
#
_symmetry.space_group_name_H-M   'P 1'
#
loop_
_entity.id
_entity.type
_entity.pdbx_description
1 polymer ?
#
loop_
_entity_poly.entity_id
_entity_poly.type
_entity_poly.pdbx_seq_one_letter_code
_entity_poly.pdbx_strand_id
1 'polypeptide(L)'
;MGSRRTNARGRQLQEIINEGYINCIDDVSTTFEKNDYEEKLDWILASQPLLSLISNVETHPTIGTLCGHKPLTFDIPIGTEPKPPSPRLSLNFKAANWPKYRSKLNEQLMLWNKNHLINSALAIEEYTSFITNSITSATQEAIPTSKQLNTNIKLSEATKHLIQLKHKTYRKWKKTGEDSEKQQYYKYK
;
A
#
# COMPACT_ATOMS: atom_id res chain seq x y z
N MET A 1 7.30 -14.88 8.07
CA MET A 1 7.08 -13.43 8.37
C MET A 1 8.34 -12.74 8.93
N GLY A 2 9.54 -13.12 8.49
CA GLY A 2 10.79 -12.96 9.26
C GLY A 2 11.38 -11.56 9.44
N SER A 3 11.26 -10.63 8.50
CA SER A 3 12.04 -9.36 8.55
C SER A 3 11.21 -8.08 8.47
N ARG A 4 9.96 -8.14 7.98
CA ARG A 4 9.07 -6.97 7.77
C ARG A 4 8.60 -6.29 9.05
N ARG A 5 8.30 -7.06 10.10
CA ARG A 5 7.72 -6.54 11.37
C ARG A 5 8.75 -6.42 12.50
N THR A 6 9.87 -7.11 12.38
CA THR A 6 10.82 -7.38 13.45
C THR A 6 11.91 -6.30 13.53
N ASN A 7 12.46 -5.84 12.40
CA ASN A 7 13.53 -4.84 12.39
C ASN A 7 13.05 -3.45 11.88
N ALA A 8 13.72 -2.38 12.34
CA ALA A 8 13.32 -1.01 12.03
C ALA A 8 13.34 -0.68 10.53
N ARG A 9 14.25 -1.28 9.77
CA ARG A 9 14.37 -1.10 8.32
C ARG A 9 13.21 -1.77 7.57
N GLY A 10 12.81 -2.96 8.00
CA GLY A 10 11.66 -3.67 7.46
C GLY A 10 10.36 -2.92 7.68
N ARG A 11 10.20 -2.27 8.85
CA ARG A 11 9.05 -1.39 9.12
C ARG A 11 9.02 -0.17 8.21
N GLN A 12 10.15 0.53 8.06
CA GLN A 12 10.24 1.67 7.13
C GLN A 12 9.96 1.28 5.68
N LEU A 13 10.49 0.14 5.23
CA LEU A 13 10.21 -0.34 3.89
C LEU A 13 8.73 -0.73 3.72
N GLN A 14 8.11 -1.33 4.73
CA GLN A 14 6.68 -1.66 4.71
C GLN A 14 5.83 -0.39 4.54
N GLU A 15 6.19 0.70 5.22
CA GLU A 15 5.52 2.01 5.07
C GLU A 15 5.64 2.52 3.63
N ILE A 16 6.84 2.48 3.04
CA ILE A 16 7.09 2.91 1.65
C ILE A 16 6.31 2.04 0.65
N ILE A 17 6.30 0.72 0.85
CA ILE A 17 5.57 -0.23 -0.01
C ILE A 17 4.06 0.07 0.04
N ASN A 18 3.52 0.30 1.24
CA ASN A 18 2.12 0.66 1.44
C ASN A 18 1.76 2.00 0.77
N GLU A 19 2.64 3.00 0.85
CA GLU A 19 2.47 4.30 0.16
C GLU A 19 2.47 4.15 -1.37
N GLY A 20 3.31 3.25 -1.90
CA GLY A 20 3.44 2.97 -3.32
C GLY A 20 2.29 2.15 -3.90
N TYR A 21 1.38 1.61 -3.06
CA TYR A 21 0.36 0.63 -3.47
C TYR A 21 0.99 -0.57 -4.20
N ILE A 22 2.20 -0.88 -3.77
CA ILE A 22 2.95 -2.06 -4.17
C ILE A 22 2.63 -3.10 -3.10
N ASN A 23 2.33 -4.32 -3.52
CA ASN A 23 2.14 -5.43 -2.60
C ASN A 23 3.33 -6.37 -2.74
N CYS A 24 3.62 -7.06 -1.65
CA CYS A 24 4.63 -8.10 -1.62
C CYS A 24 3.93 -9.44 -1.76
N ILE A 25 4.42 -10.25 -2.69
CA ILE A 25 3.87 -11.54 -3.07
C ILE A 25 4.90 -12.55 -2.66
N ASP A 26 4.76 -13.03 -1.45
CA ASP A 26 5.72 -13.94 -0.88
C ASP A 26 5.00 -15.11 -0.22
N ASP A 27 5.65 -16.26 -0.26
CA ASP A 27 5.33 -17.40 0.57
C ASP A 27 5.99 -17.29 1.97
N VAL A 28 5.86 -18.35 2.75
CA VAL A 28 6.43 -18.43 4.11
C VAL A 28 7.88 -18.89 4.14
N SER A 29 8.45 -19.33 3.02
CA SER A 29 9.81 -19.86 2.96
C SER A 29 10.88 -18.79 3.24
N THR A 30 11.99 -19.24 3.81
CA THR A 30 13.23 -18.46 3.98
C THR A 30 13.95 -18.37 2.64
N THR A 31 14.51 -17.22 2.32
CA THR A 31 15.24 -17.02 1.05
C THR A 31 16.75 -16.90 1.27
N PHE A 32 17.18 -16.83 2.52
CA PHE A 32 18.58 -16.78 2.90
C PHE A 32 18.89 -17.86 3.94
N GLU A 33 19.97 -18.60 3.71
CA GLU A 33 20.48 -19.64 4.61
C GLU A 33 22.01 -19.57 4.63
N LYS A 34 22.59 -19.50 5.82
CA LYS A 34 24.05 -19.60 6.00
C LYS A 34 24.36 -20.20 7.37
N ASN A 35 25.00 -21.37 7.38
CA ASN A 35 25.25 -22.15 8.60
C ASN A 35 23.90 -22.42 9.32
N ASP A 36 23.79 -22.10 10.60
CA ASP A 36 22.56 -22.28 11.40
C ASP A 36 21.59 -21.09 11.34
N TYR A 37 21.78 -20.17 10.37
CA TYR A 37 20.95 -18.97 10.22
C TYR A 37 20.07 -19.06 8.98
N GLU A 38 18.76 -18.98 9.17
CA GLU A 38 17.78 -18.87 8.11
C GLU A 38 16.91 -17.62 8.27
N GLU A 39 16.76 -16.83 7.22
CA GLU A 39 15.88 -15.66 7.21
C GLU A 39 15.24 -15.43 5.84
N LYS A 40 14.14 -14.68 5.80
CA LYS A 40 13.55 -14.16 4.58
C LYS A 40 14.06 -12.75 4.30
N LEU A 41 14.95 -12.62 3.32
CA LEU A 41 15.60 -11.37 2.94
C LEU A 41 15.22 -10.89 1.53
N ASP A 42 14.68 -11.78 0.70
CA ASP A 42 14.32 -11.53 -0.68
C ASP A 42 12.81 -11.53 -0.82
N TRP A 43 12.31 -10.62 -1.65
CA TRP A 43 10.89 -10.29 -1.77
C TRP A 43 10.50 -10.07 -3.22
N ILE A 44 9.29 -10.51 -3.59
CA ILE A 44 8.68 -10.17 -4.88
C ILE A 44 7.69 -9.03 -4.65
N LEU A 45 7.91 -7.91 -5.34
CA LEU A 45 7.07 -6.71 -5.24
C LEU A 45 6.33 -6.47 -6.55
N ALA A 46 5.00 -6.33 -6.49
CA ALA A 46 4.19 -5.98 -7.66
C ALA A 46 3.05 -5.03 -7.30
N SER A 47 2.68 -4.19 -8.26
CA SER A 47 1.47 -3.37 -8.20
C SER A 47 0.30 -4.06 -8.91
N GLN A 48 -0.91 -3.56 -8.67
CA GLN A 48 -2.06 -3.95 -9.49
C GLN A 48 -1.93 -3.34 -10.92
N PRO A 49 -2.27 -4.08 -11.98
CA PRO A 49 -2.92 -5.40 -11.97
C PRO A 49 -1.95 -6.59 -12.00
N LEU A 50 -0.64 -6.39 -12.09
CA LEU A 50 0.34 -7.47 -12.17
C LEU A 50 0.24 -8.44 -10.98
N LEU A 51 -0.10 -7.91 -9.80
CA LEU A 51 -0.34 -8.72 -8.59
C LEU A 51 -1.31 -9.89 -8.83
N SER A 52 -2.38 -9.71 -9.61
CA SER A 52 -3.35 -10.78 -9.84
C SER A 52 -2.86 -11.86 -10.81
N LEU A 53 -1.73 -11.63 -11.47
CA LEU A 53 -1.16 -12.54 -12.46
C LEU A 53 -0.01 -13.37 -11.90
N ILE A 54 0.56 -12.98 -10.76
CA ILE A 54 1.67 -13.71 -10.14
C ILE A 54 1.11 -14.83 -9.26
N SER A 55 1.57 -16.05 -9.49
CA SER A 55 1.17 -17.24 -8.74
C SER A 55 2.38 -18.15 -8.46
N ASN A 56 2.18 -19.18 -7.62
CA ASN A 56 3.21 -20.19 -7.31
C ASN A 56 4.56 -19.59 -6.89
N VAL A 57 4.50 -18.58 -6.02
CA VAL A 57 5.73 -18.01 -5.44
C VAL A 57 6.33 -19.03 -4.48
N GLU A 58 7.54 -19.48 -4.75
CA GLU A 58 8.26 -20.42 -3.90
C GLU A 58 9.77 -20.26 -4.06
N THR A 59 10.54 -20.80 -3.11
CA THR A 59 11.97 -21.05 -3.34
C THR A 59 12.14 -22.21 -4.30
N HIS A 60 13.02 -22.04 -5.29
CA HIS A 60 13.26 -23.02 -6.33
C HIS A 60 13.62 -24.39 -5.72
N PRO A 61 12.89 -25.47 -6.04
CA PRO A 61 13.01 -26.74 -5.31
C PRO A 61 14.34 -27.47 -5.56
N THR A 62 14.94 -27.29 -6.74
CA THR A 62 16.15 -28.01 -7.15
C THR A 62 17.42 -27.17 -7.24
N ILE A 63 17.32 -25.84 -7.34
CA ILE A 63 18.49 -24.97 -7.33
C ILE A 63 18.80 -24.68 -5.87
N GLY A 64 19.86 -25.30 -5.36
CA GLY A 64 20.33 -25.09 -4.01
C GLY A 64 20.80 -23.64 -3.74
N THR A 65 21.20 -23.42 -2.49
CA THR A 65 21.62 -22.10 -2.00
C THR A 65 22.90 -21.61 -2.71
N LEU A 66 22.86 -20.39 -3.24
CA LEU A 66 23.97 -19.71 -3.93
C LEU A 66 24.39 -18.48 -3.15
N CYS A 67 25.62 -18.45 -2.62
CA CYS A 67 26.11 -17.37 -1.76
C CYS A 67 25.20 -17.07 -0.55
N GLY A 68 24.51 -18.08 -0.06
CA GLY A 68 23.54 -17.96 1.03
C GLY A 68 22.11 -17.64 0.59
N HIS A 69 21.83 -17.41 -0.69
CA HIS A 69 20.47 -17.12 -1.19
C HIS A 69 19.85 -18.32 -1.90
N LYS A 70 18.58 -18.60 -1.58
CA LYS A 70 17.71 -19.57 -2.27
C LYS A 70 16.98 -18.82 -3.39
N PRO A 71 17.08 -19.25 -4.66
CA PRO A 71 16.40 -18.59 -5.76
C PRO A 71 14.88 -18.61 -5.56
N LEU A 72 14.20 -17.52 -5.94
CA LEU A 72 12.74 -17.44 -5.95
C LEU A 72 12.20 -17.69 -7.35
N THR A 73 11.14 -18.48 -7.44
CA THR A 73 10.37 -18.73 -8.66
C THR A 73 8.94 -18.27 -8.48
N PHE A 74 8.32 -17.87 -9.58
CA PHE A 74 6.92 -17.48 -9.64
C PHE A 74 6.42 -17.61 -11.08
N ASP A 75 5.14 -17.86 -11.23
CA ASP A 75 4.50 -17.99 -12.53
C ASP A 75 3.76 -16.71 -12.91
N ILE A 76 3.87 -16.34 -14.19
CA ILE A 76 3.03 -15.34 -14.84
C ILE A 76 2.43 -15.99 -16.09
N PRO A 77 1.09 -16.01 -16.25
CA PRO A 77 0.47 -16.56 -17.45
C PRO A 77 0.89 -15.77 -18.70
N ILE A 78 1.30 -16.50 -19.74
CA ILE A 78 1.69 -15.94 -21.02
C ILE A 78 0.42 -15.57 -21.82
N GLY A 79 0.40 -14.40 -22.45
CA GLY A 79 -0.71 -13.96 -23.31
C GLY A 79 -1.83 -13.20 -22.60
N THR A 80 -1.79 -13.07 -21.27
CA THR A 80 -2.62 -12.10 -20.56
C THR A 80 -2.07 -10.70 -20.77
N GLU A 81 -2.77 -9.87 -21.55
CA GLU A 81 -2.52 -8.43 -21.51
C GLU A 81 -2.88 -7.92 -20.11
N PRO A 82 -1.93 -7.29 -19.39
CA PRO A 82 -2.27 -6.66 -18.13
C PRO A 82 -3.37 -5.64 -18.40
N LYS A 83 -4.50 -5.76 -17.69
CA LYS A 83 -5.54 -4.73 -17.76
C LYS A 83 -4.88 -3.37 -17.55
N PRO A 84 -5.27 -2.32 -18.28
CA PRO A 84 -4.72 -1.00 -18.00
C PRO A 84 -4.94 -0.68 -16.52
N PRO A 85 -3.95 -0.07 -15.84
CA PRO A 85 -4.07 0.26 -14.43
C PRO A 85 -5.38 1.01 -14.22
N SER A 86 -6.28 0.43 -13.44
CA SER A 86 -7.59 1.05 -13.20
C SER A 86 -7.36 2.39 -12.50
N PRO A 87 -7.91 3.50 -13.03
CA PRO A 87 -7.78 4.79 -12.38
C PRO A 87 -8.39 4.70 -10.99
N ARG A 88 -7.69 5.23 -9.99
CA ARG A 88 -8.25 5.26 -8.64
C ARG A 88 -9.47 6.16 -8.64
N LEU A 89 -10.59 5.61 -8.21
CA LEU A 89 -11.75 6.41 -7.88
C LEU A 89 -11.52 6.96 -6.48
N SER A 90 -11.25 8.25 -6.38
CA SER A 90 -11.22 8.96 -5.10
C SER A 90 -12.39 9.92 -5.03
N LEU A 91 -12.98 10.09 -3.86
CA LEU A 91 -13.98 11.12 -3.64
C LEU A 91 -13.35 12.51 -3.81
N ASN A 92 -13.94 13.35 -4.65
CA ASN A 92 -13.49 14.72 -4.85
C ASN A 92 -14.27 15.67 -3.93
N PHE A 93 -13.83 15.77 -2.68
CA PHE A 93 -14.43 16.66 -1.69
C PHE A 93 -14.36 18.15 -2.07
N LYS A 94 -13.45 18.54 -2.96
CA LYS A 94 -13.37 19.93 -3.46
C LYS A 94 -14.53 20.25 -4.41
N ALA A 95 -15.05 19.25 -5.12
CA ALA A 95 -16.19 19.38 -6.02
C ALA A 95 -17.51 18.88 -5.40
N ALA A 96 -17.52 18.68 -4.08
CA ALA A 96 -18.71 18.20 -3.38
C ALA A 96 -19.83 19.25 -3.38
N ASN A 97 -21.05 18.81 -3.66
CA ASN A 97 -22.26 19.62 -3.45
C ASN A 97 -22.69 19.52 -1.99
N TRP A 98 -22.04 20.27 -1.11
CA TRP A 98 -22.33 20.27 0.32
C TRP A 98 -23.78 20.61 0.68
N PRO A 99 -24.47 21.55 0.00
CA PRO A 99 -25.90 21.76 0.22
C PRO A 99 -26.73 20.49 -0.02
N LYS A 100 -26.47 19.76 -1.12
CA LYS A 100 -27.15 18.50 -1.42
C LYS A 100 -26.85 17.41 -0.38
N TYR A 101 -25.58 17.28 0.01
CA TYR A 101 -25.14 16.35 1.05
C TYR A 101 -25.87 16.60 2.38
N ARG A 102 -25.92 17.86 2.83
CA ARG A 102 -26.60 18.26 4.08
C ARG A 102 -28.10 18.03 4.01
N SER A 103 -28.73 18.40 2.89
CA SER A 103 -30.17 18.18 2.68
C SER A 103 -30.51 16.69 2.81
N LYS A 104 -29.71 15.82 2.18
CA LYS A 104 -29.95 14.38 2.20
C LYS A 104 -29.79 13.76 3.59
N LEU A 105 -28.73 14.12 4.30
CA LEU A 105 -28.54 13.68 5.68
C LEU A 105 -29.67 14.16 6.59
N ASN A 106 -30.09 15.41 6.46
CA ASN A 106 -31.16 15.96 7.29
C ASN A 106 -32.51 15.28 7.00
N GLU A 107 -32.81 14.98 5.72
CA GLU A 107 -33.99 14.22 5.32
C GLU A 107 -34.00 12.84 6.01
N GLN A 108 -32.89 12.10 5.92
CA GLN A 108 -32.78 10.77 6.51
C GLN A 108 -32.86 10.81 8.05
N LEU A 109 -32.13 11.74 8.69
CA LEU A 109 -32.16 11.89 10.16
C LEU A 109 -33.54 12.27 10.68
N MET A 110 -34.27 13.15 9.97
CA MET A 110 -35.65 13.50 10.30
C MET A 110 -36.60 12.31 10.22
N LEU A 111 -36.40 11.39 9.27
CA LEU A 111 -37.21 10.17 9.15
C LEU A 111 -36.94 9.21 10.31
N TRP A 112 -35.69 9.07 10.75
CA TRP A 112 -35.32 8.21 11.85
C TRP A 112 -35.89 8.68 13.19
N ASN A 113 -35.67 9.96 13.52
CA ASN A 113 -36.05 10.56 14.81
C ASN A 113 -37.56 10.61 15.05
N LYS A 114 -38.38 10.48 14.01
CA LYS A 114 -39.85 10.43 14.15
C LYS A 114 -40.36 9.10 14.68
N ASN A 115 -39.62 8.01 14.48
CA ASN A 115 -40.16 6.65 14.60
C ASN A 115 -39.36 5.71 15.52
N HIS A 116 -38.19 6.11 16.02
CA HIS A 116 -37.28 5.21 16.74
C HIS A 116 -36.77 5.79 18.06
N LEU A 117 -36.99 5.06 19.16
CA LEU A 117 -36.44 5.35 20.49
C LEU A 117 -35.16 4.52 20.70
N ILE A 118 -34.03 5.17 20.98
CA ILE A 118 -32.77 4.48 21.27
C ILE A 118 -32.74 4.12 22.77
N ASN A 119 -33.35 2.99 23.11
CA ASN A 119 -33.51 2.54 24.51
C ASN A 119 -32.97 1.12 24.77
N SER A 120 -32.36 0.48 23.78
CA SER A 120 -31.79 -0.86 23.88
C SER A 120 -30.49 -0.98 23.10
N ALA A 121 -29.68 -2.01 23.42
CA ALA A 121 -28.45 -2.30 22.68
C ALA A 121 -28.73 -2.56 21.19
N LEU A 122 -29.81 -3.29 20.88
CA LEU A 122 -30.23 -3.54 19.50
C LEU A 122 -30.57 -2.23 18.76
N ALA A 123 -31.30 -1.33 19.41
CA ALA A 123 -31.62 -0.02 18.82
C ALA A 123 -30.38 0.83 18.54
N ILE A 124 -29.31 0.67 19.33
CA ILE A 124 -28.02 1.34 19.11
C ILE A 124 -27.31 0.77 17.87
N GLU A 125 -27.31 -0.55 17.69
CA GLU A 125 -26.74 -1.21 16.50
C GLU A 125 -27.49 -0.84 15.21
N GLU A 126 -28.82 -0.83 15.27
CA GLU A 126 -29.68 -0.38 14.18
C GLU A 126 -29.42 1.08 13.82
N TYR A 127 -29.30 1.96 14.84
CA TYR A 127 -28.96 3.37 14.61
C TYR A 127 -27.58 3.54 13.99
N THR A 128 -26.59 2.76 14.42
CA THR A 128 -25.23 2.80 13.88
C THR A 128 -25.22 2.40 12.40
N SER A 129 -25.96 1.35 12.05
CA SER A 129 -26.14 0.89 10.68
C SER A 129 -26.85 1.95 9.83
N PHE A 130 -27.91 2.54 10.38
CA PHE A 130 -28.66 3.62 9.75
C PHE A 130 -27.80 4.86 9.46
N ILE A 131 -27.02 5.33 10.43
CA ILE A 131 -26.13 6.49 10.26
C ILE A 131 -25.06 6.20 9.21
N THR A 132 -24.47 5.01 9.25
CA THR A 132 -23.46 4.59 8.27
C THR A 132 -24.03 4.61 6.87
N ASN A 133 -25.19 3.99 6.65
CA ASN A 133 -25.87 3.97 5.36
C ASN A 133 -26.26 5.37 4.88
N SER A 134 -26.69 6.24 5.80
CA SER A 134 -27.08 7.61 5.49
C SER A 134 -25.88 8.44 5.01
N ILE A 135 -24.75 8.33 5.72
CA ILE A 135 -23.48 8.98 5.34
C ILE A 135 -23.00 8.45 3.98
N THR A 136 -23.01 7.13 3.77
CA THR A 136 -22.58 6.52 2.51
C THR A 136 -23.46 6.96 1.34
N SER A 137 -24.78 6.95 1.51
CA SER A 137 -25.74 7.36 0.48
C SER A 137 -25.58 8.85 0.14
N ALA A 138 -25.53 9.73 1.13
CA ALA A 138 -25.30 11.16 0.91
C ALA A 138 -23.96 11.42 0.22
N THR A 139 -22.92 10.66 0.59
CA THR A 139 -21.59 10.75 -0.02
C THR A 139 -21.64 10.38 -1.51
N GLN A 140 -22.24 9.25 -1.84
CA GLN A 140 -22.38 8.79 -3.23
C GLN A 140 -23.17 9.78 -4.09
N GLU A 141 -24.18 10.42 -3.52
CA GLU A 141 -25.08 11.30 -4.27
C GLU A 141 -24.54 12.73 -4.47
N ALA A 142 -23.74 13.22 -3.53
CA ALA A 142 -23.30 14.62 -3.48
C ALA A 142 -21.80 14.83 -3.72
N ILE A 143 -20.98 13.78 -3.62
CA ILE A 143 -19.53 13.88 -3.76
C ILE A 143 -19.10 13.10 -5.01
N PRO A 144 -18.73 13.80 -6.11
CA PRO A 144 -18.35 13.12 -7.33
C PRO A 144 -17.04 12.34 -7.14
N THR A 145 -16.94 11.19 -7.78
CA THR A 145 -15.69 10.42 -7.84
C THR A 145 -14.79 11.01 -8.93
N SER A 146 -13.58 11.44 -8.56
CA SER A 146 -12.53 11.76 -9.53
C SER A 146 -11.72 10.53 -9.86
N LYS A 147 -11.49 10.30 -11.16
CA LYS A 147 -10.45 9.38 -11.63
C LYS A 147 -9.09 10.02 -11.38
N GLN A 148 -8.38 9.57 -10.36
CA GLN A 148 -6.96 9.87 -10.22
C GLN A 148 -6.19 8.93 -11.15
N LEU A 149 -5.49 9.51 -12.12
CA LEU A 149 -4.45 8.81 -12.84
C LEU A 149 -3.40 8.36 -11.80
N ASN A 150 -2.99 7.09 -11.84
CA ASN A 150 -1.96 6.52 -10.96
C ASN A 150 -0.57 7.18 -11.14
N THR A 151 -0.46 8.26 -11.92
CA THR A 151 0.79 8.95 -12.26
C THR A 151 1.27 9.89 -11.16
N ASN A 152 0.40 10.35 -10.25
CA ASN A 152 0.77 11.24 -9.16
C ASN A 152 0.80 10.52 -7.82
N ILE A 153 1.82 9.68 -7.61
CA ILE A 153 2.10 9.10 -6.30
C ILE A 153 2.48 10.27 -5.35
N LYS A 154 1.61 10.54 -4.36
CA LYS A 154 1.96 11.42 -3.25
C LYS A 154 2.87 10.66 -2.30
N LEU A 155 4.17 10.83 -2.45
CA LEU A 155 5.18 10.32 -1.52
C LEU A 155 5.02 11.00 -0.15
N SER A 156 5.20 10.27 0.94
CA SER A 156 5.27 10.88 2.27
C SER A 156 6.52 11.77 2.41
N GLU A 157 6.50 12.65 3.40
CA GLU A 157 7.66 13.49 3.72
C GLU A 157 8.88 12.65 4.13
N ALA A 158 8.67 11.50 4.79
CA ALA A 158 9.75 10.57 5.11
C ALA A 158 10.41 10.00 3.84
N THR A 159 9.60 9.53 2.89
CA THR A 159 10.08 9.02 1.60
C THR A 159 10.80 10.10 0.79
N LYS A 160 10.25 11.33 0.74
CA LYS A 160 10.90 12.47 0.10
C LYS A 160 12.25 12.80 0.74
N HIS A 161 12.32 12.82 2.07
CA HIS A 161 13.56 13.09 2.79
C HIS A 161 14.65 12.06 2.48
N LEU A 162 14.31 10.77 2.43
CA LEU A 162 15.25 9.71 2.07
C LEU A 162 15.81 9.88 0.64
N ILE A 163 14.94 10.20 -0.32
CA ILE A 163 15.35 10.49 -1.71
C ILE A 163 16.30 11.70 -1.75
N GLN A 164 15.95 12.78 -1.04
CA GLN A 164 16.78 13.98 -0.97
C GLN A 164 18.15 13.68 -0.34
N LEU A 165 18.19 12.90 0.74
CA LEU A 165 19.43 12.51 1.41
C LEU A 165 20.32 11.69 0.48
N LYS A 166 19.76 10.70 -0.21
CA LYS A 166 20.49 9.90 -1.22
C LYS A 166 21.09 10.78 -2.31
N HIS A 167 20.29 11.70 -2.88
CA HIS A 167 20.76 12.63 -3.90
C HIS A 167 21.86 13.57 -3.38
N LYS A 168 21.74 14.06 -2.14
CA LYS A 168 22.74 14.92 -1.51
C LYS A 168 24.07 14.17 -1.36
N THR A 169 24.04 12.95 -0.84
CA THR A 169 25.24 12.10 -0.67
C THR A 169 25.88 11.76 -2.02
N TYR A 170 25.08 11.43 -3.04
CA TYR A 170 25.59 11.20 -4.40
C TYR A 170 26.27 12.42 -4.99
N ARG A 171 25.65 13.61 -4.89
CA ARG A 171 26.24 14.86 -5.40
C ARG A 171 27.53 15.21 -4.67
N LYS A 172 27.59 14.96 -3.36
CA LYS A 172 28.81 15.17 -2.56
C LYS A 172 29.93 14.26 -3.05
N TRP A 173 29.66 12.95 -3.12
CA TRP A 173 30.61 11.98 -3.66
C TRP A 173 31.09 12.32 -5.08
N LYS A 174 30.18 12.70 -5.99
CA LYS A 174 30.55 13.08 -7.36
C LYS A 174 31.48 14.31 -7.40
N LYS A 175 31.37 15.21 -6.44
CA LYS A 175 32.18 16.43 -6.35
C LYS A 175 33.54 16.19 -5.70
N THR A 176 33.59 15.36 -4.67
CA THR A 176 34.78 15.14 -3.83
C THR A 176 35.62 13.95 -4.30
N GLY A 177 34.98 12.93 -4.91
CA GLY A 177 35.61 11.66 -5.26
C GLY A 177 35.91 10.76 -4.05
N GLU A 178 35.54 11.15 -2.82
CA GLU A 178 35.93 10.42 -1.61
C GLU A 178 35.20 9.07 -1.46
N ASP A 179 35.97 8.02 -1.14
CA ASP A 179 35.42 6.68 -0.91
C ASP A 179 34.55 6.58 0.35
N SER A 180 34.76 7.45 1.34
CA SER A 180 33.90 7.56 2.53
C SER A 180 32.46 7.94 2.14
N GLU A 181 32.31 8.88 1.22
CA GLU A 181 31.02 9.38 0.72
C GLU A 181 30.39 8.40 -0.27
N LYS A 182 31.22 7.69 -1.05
CA LYS A 182 30.78 6.54 -1.85
C LYS A 182 30.17 5.45 -0.98
N GLN A 183 30.85 5.05 0.10
CA GLN A 183 30.36 4.06 1.05
C GLN A 183 29.09 4.55 1.75
N GLN A 184 29.00 5.82 2.12
CA GLN A 184 27.76 6.40 2.65
C GLN A 184 26.62 6.36 1.64
N TYR A 185 26.86 6.70 0.36
CA TYR A 185 25.86 6.59 -0.70
C TYR A 185 25.31 5.15 -0.82
N TYR A 186 26.20 4.14 -0.80
CA TYR A 186 25.80 2.73 -0.84
C TYR A 186 25.23 2.19 0.48
N LYS A 187 25.46 2.86 1.63
CA LYS A 187 24.83 2.53 2.92
C LYS A 187 23.35 2.88 2.99
N TYR A 188 22.87 3.83 2.19
CA TYR A 188 21.44 4.18 2.08
C TYR A 188 20.69 3.28 1.07
N LYS A 189 21.09 2.00 0.96
CA LYS A 189 20.35 0.96 0.23
C LYS A 189 19.06 0.61 0.94
#